data_AF-A0A819HZF2-F1
#
_entry.id   AF-A0A819HZF2-F1
#
_cell.length_a   1.000
_cell.length_b   1.000
_cell.length_c   1.000
_cell.angle_alpha   90.00
_cell.angle_beta   90.00
_cell.angle_gamma   90.00
#
_symmetry.space_group_name_H-M   'P 1'
#
loop_
_entity.id
_entity.type
_entity.pdbx_description
1 polymer ?
#
loop_
_entity_poly.entity_id
_entity_poly.type
_entity_poly.pdbx_seq_one_letter_code
_entity_poly.pdbx_strand_id
1 'polypeptide(L)'
;MWYSDSLTGLFGISRFQLAIQCLKETFQQRSNSTKNQISLITYDPCPEEHFPFETTRQYHLDILEKLQPNSSNACLFDAMKFSLEKFEKLNQILNRSTTQSIYILTDGSDNFSSSGNQTHYIKYIKERSKKLNIRGNIIQVGVKNL
;
A
#
# COMPACT_ATOMS: atom_id res chain seq x y z
N MET A 1 -6.37 14.14 26.37
CA MET A 1 -6.87 12.79 26.68
C MET A 1 -5.84 11.83 26.12
N TRP A 2 -5.23 11.02 26.97
CA TRP A 2 -4.02 10.24 26.69
C TRP A 2 -4.39 9.02 25.84
N TYR A 3 -3.78 8.83 24.68
CA TYR A 3 -3.85 7.53 23.99
C TYR A 3 -2.64 6.72 24.44
N SER A 4 -2.90 5.73 25.28
CA SER A 4 -1.90 4.77 25.74
C SER A 4 -1.60 3.78 24.62
N ASP A 5 -0.33 3.74 24.23
CA ASP A 5 0.29 2.59 23.59
C ASP A 5 0.00 1.31 24.38
N SER A 6 -0.72 0.36 23.79
CA SER A 6 -0.76 -1.00 24.34
C SER A 6 -1.06 -2.05 23.29
N LEU A 7 -0.15 -2.22 22.33
CA LEU A 7 0.05 -3.50 21.62
C LEU A 7 1.56 -3.76 21.43
N THR A 8 2.32 -3.69 22.53
CA THR A 8 3.70 -4.18 22.60
C THR A 8 3.68 -5.71 22.76
N GLY A 9 3.69 -6.44 21.64
CA GLY A 9 3.85 -7.89 21.64
C GLY A 9 5.34 -8.27 21.70
N LEU A 10 5.81 -8.68 22.88
CA LEU A 10 7.09 -9.37 23.20
C LEU A 10 8.44 -8.76 22.76
N PHE A 11 8.45 -7.81 21.85
CA PHE A 11 9.55 -6.89 21.54
C PHE A 11 8.85 -5.54 21.31
N GLY A 12 9.27 -4.45 21.95
CA GLY A 12 8.56 -3.15 21.94
C GLY A 12 8.50 -2.41 20.61
N ILE A 13 8.35 -3.12 19.49
CA ILE A 13 8.27 -2.61 18.12
C ILE A 13 6.81 -2.64 17.70
N SER A 14 6.29 -1.50 17.23
CA SER A 14 4.90 -1.42 16.74
C SER A 14 4.72 -2.15 15.41
N ARG A 15 3.49 -2.60 15.11
CA ARG A 15 3.17 -3.23 13.81
C ARG A 15 3.51 -2.33 12.62
N PHE A 16 3.33 -1.03 12.78
CA PHE A 16 3.74 -0.02 11.81
C PHE A 16 5.26 -0.05 11.58
N GLN A 17 6.06 -0.06 12.64
CA GLN A 17 7.52 -0.15 12.54
C GLN A 17 7.96 -1.45 11.86
N LEU A 18 7.30 -2.58 12.11
CA LEU A 18 7.54 -3.84 11.40
C LEU A 18 7.23 -3.74 9.90
N ALA A 19 6.12 -3.09 9.53
CA ALA A 19 5.75 -2.87 8.13
C ALA A 19 6.78 -1.97 7.43
N ILE A 20 7.20 -0.88 8.07
CA ILE A 20 8.24 0.01 7.55
C ILE A 20 9.57 -0.73 7.39
N GLN A 21 9.98 -1.55 8.36
CA GLN A 21 11.21 -2.33 8.30
C GLN A 21 11.18 -3.34 7.13
N CYS A 22 10.06 -4.06 6.97
CA CYS A 22 9.86 -5.01 5.85
C CYS A 22 9.99 -4.30 4.48
N LEU A 23 9.39 -3.11 4.36
CA LEU A 23 9.52 -2.31 3.15
C LEU A 23 10.98 -1.89 2.92
N LYS A 24 11.68 -1.38 3.95
CA LYS A 24 13.09 -0.97 3.82
C LYS A 24 13.97 -2.11 3.33
N GLU A 25 13.86 -3.29 3.92
CA GLU A 25 14.63 -4.48 3.50
C GLU A 25 14.32 -4.85 2.05
N THR A 26 13.05 -4.80 1.66
CA THR A 26 12.63 -5.05 0.27
C THR A 26 13.26 -4.05 -0.70
N PHE A 27 13.27 -2.76 -0.36
CA PHE A 27 13.87 -1.72 -1.22
C PHE A 27 15.40 -1.82 -1.25
N GLN A 28 16.05 -2.21 -0.15
CA GLN A 28 17.50 -2.37 -0.09
C GLN A 28 18.00 -3.51 -1.00
N GLN A 29 17.29 -4.65 -1.00
CA GLN A 29 17.63 -5.82 -1.81
C GLN A 29 17.28 -5.67 -3.30
N ARG A 30 16.52 -4.63 -3.66
CA ARG A 30 16.10 -4.38 -5.04
C ARG A 30 17.29 -3.96 -5.91
N SER A 31 17.39 -4.57 -7.09
CA SER A 31 18.27 -4.08 -8.16
C SER A 31 17.79 -2.72 -8.68
N ASN A 32 18.73 -1.78 -8.90
CA ASN A 32 18.40 -0.50 -9.53
C ASN A 32 17.88 -0.76 -10.94
N SER A 33 16.58 -0.60 -11.14
CA SER A 33 15.93 -0.74 -12.42
C SER A 33 15.03 0.47 -12.63
N THR A 34 15.34 1.23 -13.68
CA THR A 34 14.49 2.34 -14.17
C THR A 34 13.27 1.82 -14.92
N LYS A 35 13.22 0.52 -15.24
CA LYS A 35 12.09 -0.11 -15.94
C LYS A 35 10.90 -0.40 -15.01
N ASN A 36 11.16 -0.58 -13.71
CA ASN A 36 10.15 -0.94 -12.72
C ASN A 36 9.74 0.31 -11.94
N GLN A 37 8.52 0.78 -12.16
CA GLN A 37 7.91 1.87 -11.40
C GLN A 37 7.28 1.30 -10.13
N ILE A 38 7.47 1.99 -9.01
CA ILE A 38 6.89 1.62 -7.72
C ILE A 38 6.20 2.83 -7.14
N SER A 39 4.99 2.61 -6.63
CA SER A 39 4.20 3.58 -5.90
C SER A 39 3.93 3.03 -4.51
N LEU A 40 4.04 3.88 -3.50
CA LEU A 40 3.58 3.59 -2.14
C LEU A 40 2.34 4.43 -1.86
N ILE A 41 1.25 3.76 -1.50
CA ILE A 41 -0.07 4.35 -1.30
C ILE A 41 -0.56 3.97 0.09
N THR A 42 -1.02 4.95 0.88
CA THR A 42 -1.58 4.72 2.22
C THR A 42 -3.06 4.39 2.19
N TYR A 43 -3.56 3.79 3.27
CA TYR A 43 -4.98 3.47 3.45
C TYR A 43 -5.72 4.60 4.17
N ASP A 44 -5.49 5.84 3.78
CA ASP A 44 -6.15 6.98 4.40
C ASP A 44 -7.49 7.28 3.71
N PRO A 45 -8.44 7.96 4.39
CA PRO A 45 -9.67 8.42 3.75
C PRO A 45 -9.42 9.27 2.50
N CYS A 46 -8.26 9.93 2.44
CA CYS A 46 -7.71 10.55 1.25
C CYS A 46 -6.38 9.86 0.91
N PRO A 47 -6.39 8.78 0.10
CA PRO A 47 -5.18 8.05 -0.23
C PRO A 47 -4.15 8.96 -0.92
N GLU A 48 -2.92 8.95 -0.42
CA GLU A 48 -1.80 9.71 -0.99
C GLU A 48 -0.74 8.76 -1.56
N GLU A 49 -0.07 9.20 -2.63
CA GLU A 49 1.09 8.52 -3.18
C GLU A 49 2.36 9.17 -2.67
N HIS A 50 3.22 8.39 -2.02
CA HIS A 50 4.47 8.89 -1.46
C HIS A 50 5.65 8.77 -2.42
N PHE A 51 5.61 7.89 -3.41
CA PHE A 51 6.71 7.71 -4.36
C PHE A 51 6.37 8.34 -5.71
N PRO A 52 6.82 9.58 -5.99
CA PRO A 52 6.66 10.18 -7.30
C PRO A 52 7.56 9.49 -8.34
N PHE A 53 7.25 9.75 -9.60
CA PHE A 53 7.92 9.17 -10.77
C PHE A 53 9.44 9.42 -10.74
N GLU A 54 10.23 8.41 -11.13
CA GLU A 54 11.70 8.48 -11.27
C GLU A 54 12.50 8.88 -10.02
N THR A 55 12.21 8.24 -8.89
CA THR A 55 12.95 8.47 -7.65
C THR A 55 14.02 7.41 -7.40
N THR A 56 15.13 7.84 -6.80
CA THR A 56 16.24 6.94 -6.45
C THR A 56 15.82 6.00 -5.31
N ARG A 57 16.50 4.85 -5.21
CA ARG A 57 16.30 3.94 -4.07
C ARG A 57 16.44 4.66 -2.72
N GLN A 58 17.40 5.57 -2.62
CA GLN A 58 17.63 6.35 -1.40
C GLN A 58 16.42 7.21 -1.04
N TYR A 59 15.81 7.87 -2.03
CA TYR A 59 14.61 8.67 -1.80
C TYR A 59 13.45 7.84 -1.25
N HIS A 60 13.25 6.61 -1.75
CA HIS A 60 12.25 5.70 -1.17
C HIS A 60 12.53 5.40 0.30
N LEU A 61 13.79 5.13 0.65
CA LEU A 61 14.20 4.84 2.04
C LEU A 61 13.99 6.06 2.95
N ASP A 62 14.34 7.26 2.48
CA ASP A 62 14.18 8.51 3.24
C ASP A 62 12.69 8.81 3.52
N ILE A 63 11.80 8.45 2.59
CA ILE A 63 10.35 8.56 2.80
C ILE A 63 9.87 7.54 3.82
N LEU A 64 10.31 6.28 3.72
CA LEU A 64 9.96 5.23 4.68
C LEU A 64 10.41 5.58 6.10
N GLU A 65 11.48 6.35 6.27
CA GLU A 65 11.94 6.86 7.56
C GLU A 65 11.06 7.94 8.17
N LYS A 66 10.41 8.74 7.33
CA LYS A 66 9.60 9.89 7.75
C LYS A 66 8.11 9.59 7.83
N LEU A 67 7.68 8.46 7.28
CA LEU A 67 6.30 8.00 7.32
C LEU A 67 5.84 7.84 8.78
N GLN A 68 4.65 8.38 9.05
CA GLN A 68 3.97 8.29 10.35
C GLN A 68 2.52 7.87 10.11
N PRO A 69 1.91 7.12 11.04
CA PRO A 69 0.47 6.91 11.02
C PRO A 69 -0.23 8.27 11.15
N ASN A 70 -1.11 8.58 10.20
CA ASN A 70 -1.79 9.87 10.07
C ASN A 70 -3.33 9.77 10.21
N SER A 71 -3.90 8.56 10.22
CA SER A 71 -5.34 8.30 10.33
C SER A 71 -5.63 7.15 11.30
N SER A 72 -6.73 7.27 12.04
CA SER A 72 -7.27 6.19 12.87
C SER A 72 -8.13 5.19 12.07
N ASN A 73 -8.52 5.54 10.84
CA ASN A 73 -9.39 4.72 9.99
C ASN A 73 -8.63 4.27 8.75
N ALA A 74 -8.59 2.95 8.53
CA ALA A 74 -8.04 2.36 7.32
C ALA A 74 -9.11 2.30 6.21
N CYS A 75 -8.85 2.94 5.08
CA CYS A 75 -9.71 3.03 3.91
C CYS A 75 -9.13 2.24 2.71
N LEU A 76 -8.95 0.93 2.88
CA LEU A 76 -8.36 0.05 1.85
C LEU A 76 -9.09 0.14 0.50
N PHE A 77 -10.41 0.26 0.50
CA PHE A 77 -11.19 0.31 -0.75
C PHE A 77 -10.91 1.57 -1.55
N ASP A 78 -10.80 2.72 -0.88
CA ASP A 78 -10.44 3.99 -1.49
C ASP A 78 -9.01 3.94 -2.07
N ALA A 79 -8.06 3.39 -1.31
CA ALA A 79 -6.68 3.19 -1.77
C ALA A 79 -6.58 2.24 -2.99
N MET A 80 -7.37 1.17 -2.99
CA MET A 80 -7.46 0.25 -4.13
C MET A 80 -8.05 0.94 -5.37
N LYS A 81 -9.11 1.73 -5.22
CA LYS A 81 -9.67 2.51 -6.32
C LYS A 81 -8.64 3.48 -6.89
N PHE A 82 -7.95 4.24 -6.03
CA PHE A 82 -6.88 5.15 -6.43
C PHE A 82 -5.79 4.42 -7.24
N SER A 83 -5.35 3.24 -6.76
CA SER A 83 -4.34 2.42 -7.43
C SER A 83 -4.79 1.98 -8.83
N LEU A 84 -6.04 1.53 -8.97
CA LEU A 84 -6.61 1.08 -10.25
C LEU A 84 -6.73 2.21 -11.27
N GLU A 85 -7.21 3.38 -10.84
CA GLU A 85 -7.31 4.56 -11.71
C GLU A 85 -5.93 5.04 -12.18
N LYS A 86 -4.91 4.94 -11.32
CA LYS A 86 -3.52 5.24 -11.70
C LYS A 86 -3.00 4.28 -12.78
N PHE A 87 -3.25 2.98 -12.63
CA PHE A 87 -2.86 2.00 -13.63
C PHE A 87 -3.54 2.21 -14.99
N GLU A 88 -4.81 2.60 -15.00
CA GLU A 88 -5.52 2.98 -16.22
C GLU A 88 -4.84 4.17 -16.91
N LYS A 89 -4.54 5.23 -16.15
CA LYS A 89 -3.83 6.42 -16.66
C LYS A 89 -2.45 6.06 -17.21
N LEU A 90 -1.69 5.23 -16.51
CA LEU A 90 -0.36 4.79 -16.97
C LEU A 90 -0.44 4.00 -18.28
N ASN A 91 -1.40 3.08 -18.41
CA ASN A 91 -1.59 2.32 -19.65
C ASN A 91 -2.00 3.23 -20.83
N GLN A 92 -2.79 4.28 -20.57
CA GLN A 92 -3.13 5.28 -21.58
C GLN A 92 -1.91 6.09 -22.03
N ILE A 93 -1.06 6.52 -21.08
CA ILE A 93 0.15 7.31 -21.38
C ILE A 93 1.20 6.49 -22.13
N LEU A 94 1.46 5.26 -21.66
CA LEU A 94 2.52 4.41 -22.22
C LEU A 94 2.10 3.74 -23.54
N ASN A 95 0.81 3.76 -23.87
CA ASN A 95 0.20 3.13 -25.05
C ASN A 95 0.67 1.67 -25.27
N ARG A 96 0.89 0.94 -24.19
CA ARG A 96 1.32 -0.47 -24.19
C ARG A 96 0.81 -1.16 -22.94
N SER A 97 0.69 -2.49 -23.01
CA SER A 97 0.36 -3.30 -21.84
C SER A 97 1.55 -3.33 -20.88
N THR A 98 1.30 -3.07 -19.60
CA THR A 98 2.28 -3.18 -18.53
C THR A 98 1.93 -4.35 -17.61
N THR A 99 2.93 -5.04 -17.08
CA THR A 99 2.69 -5.99 -15.99
C THR A 99 2.50 -5.20 -14.70
N GLN A 100 1.32 -5.34 -14.09
CA GLN A 100 0.94 -4.57 -12.91
C GLN A 100 0.78 -5.52 -11.73
N SER A 101 1.28 -5.11 -10.57
CA SER A 101 1.19 -5.88 -9.34
C SER A 101 0.87 -4.96 -8.18
N ILE A 102 -0.05 -5.39 -7.33
CA ILE A 102 -0.42 -4.70 -6.09
C ILE A 102 -0.01 -5.59 -4.93
N TYR A 103 0.67 -5.00 -3.96
CA TYR A 103 1.02 -5.62 -2.69
C TYR A 103 0.30 -4.85 -1.59
N ILE A 104 -0.59 -5.52 -0.88
CA ILE A 104 -1.39 -4.97 0.22
C ILE A 104 -0.70 -5.38 1.51
N LEU A 105 -0.10 -4.42 2.22
CA LEU A 105 0.45 -4.63 3.56
C LEU A 105 -0.59 -4.19 4.58
N THR A 106 -1.17 -5.15 5.29
CA THR A 106 -2.25 -4.92 6.26
C THR A 106 -1.99 -5.72 7.53
N ASP A 107 -2.45 -5.26 8.69
CA ASP A 107 -2.47 -6.08 9.90
C ASP A 107 -3.76 -6.93 10.03
N GLY A 108 -4.70 -6.75 9.09
CA GLY A 108 -6.00 -7.43 9.08
C GLY A 108 -7.05 -6.76 9.98
N SER A 109 -6.80 -5.54 10.47
CA SER A 109 -7.81 -4.76 11.19
C SER A 109 -9.00 -4.38 10.30
N ASP A 110 -10.08 -3.94 10.95
CA ASP A 110 -11.28 -3.47 10.26
C ASP A 110 -10.95 -2.37 9.23
N ASN A 111 -11.63 -2.45 8.07
CA ASN A 111 -11.49 -1.48 7.00
C ASN A 111 -12.79 -0.72 6.80
N PHE A 112 -12.68 0.59 6.78
CA PHE A 112 -13.74 1.53 6.48
C PHE A 112 -13.70 1.92 4.99
N SER A 113 -14.77 2.51 4.50
CA SER A 113 -14.82 3.13 3.18
C SER A 113 -15.60 4.42 3.33
N SER A 114 -14.98 5.54 2.96
CA SER A 114 -15.63 6.85 3.04
C SER A 114 -16.61 7.12 1.89
N SER A 115 -16.63 6.25 0.89
CA SER A 115 -17.16 6.57 -0.45
C SER A 115 -18.12 5.51 -1.01
N GLY A 116 -18.45 4.46 -0.26
CA GLY A 116 -19.39 3.43 -0.69
C GLY A 116 -19.43 2.18 0.19
N ASN A 117 -20.34 1.26 -0.13
CA ASN A 117 -20.45 -0.02 0.58
C ASN A 117 -19.43 -1.06 0.07
N GLN A 118 -19.08 -2.01 0.94
CA GLN A 118 -18.06 -3.02 0.68
C GLN A 118 -18.36 -3.87 -0.57
N THR A 119 -19.63 -4.26 -0.78
CA THR A 119 -20.05 -5.09 -1.91
C THR A 119 -19.81 -4.40 -3.26
N HIS A 120 -20.12 -3.11 -3.36
CA HIS A 120 -19.86 -2.31 -4.55
C HIS A 120 -18.37 -2.29 -4.88
N TYR A 121 -17.53 -2.07 -3.88
CA TYR A 121 -16.08 -2.03 -4.06
C TYR A 121 -15.47 -3.37 -4.47
N ILE A 122 -15.91 -4.46 -3.86
CA ILE A 122 -15.45 -5.81 -4.24
C ILE A 122 -15.76 -6.07 -5.71
N LYS A 123 -16.97 -5.73 -6.17
CA LYS A 123 -17.35 -5.89 -7.57
C LYS A 123 -16.47 -5.02 -8.49
N TYR A 124 -16.35 -3.74 -8.16
CA TYR A 124 -15.53 -2.77 -8.90
C TYR A 124 -14.06 -3.24 -9.04
N ILE A 125 -13.43 -3.62 -7.93
CA ILE A 125 -12.03 -4.07 -7.90
C ILE A 125 -11.85 -5.33 -8.73
N LYS A 126 -12.76 -6.33 -8.61
CA LYS A 126 -12.68 -7.58 -9.37
C LYS A 126 -12.76 -7.34 -10.87
N GLU A 127 -13.74 -6.55 -11.33
CA GLU A 127 -13.94 -6.27 -12.75
C GLU A 127 -12.75 -5.52 -13.35
N ARG A 128 -12.27 -4.48 -12.65
CA ARG A 128 -11.13 -3.65 -13.10
C ARG A 128 -9.81 -4.40 -13.07
N SER A 129 -9.54 -5.16 -12.01
CA SER A 129 -8.30 -5.94 -11.89
C SER A 129 -8.17 -6.98 -13.00
N LYS A 130 -9.30 -7.61 -13.40
CA LYS A 130 -9.33 -8.54 -14.54
C LYS A 130 -9.02 -7.84 -15.86
N LYS A 131 -9.64 -6.68 -16.10
CA LYS A 131 -9.40 -5.88 -17.31
C LYS A 131 -7.94 -5.42 -17.43
N LEU A 132 -7.32 -5.06 -16.31
CA LEU A 132 -5.96 -4.55 -16.24
C LEU A 132 -4.89 -5.66 -16.10
N ASN A 133 -5.31 -6.93 -15.99
CA ASN A 133 -4.41 -8.07 -15.75
C ASN A 133 -3.49 -7.87 -14.53
N ILE A 134 -4.06 -7.36 -13.44
CA ILE A 134 -3.32 -7.06 -12.20
C ILE A 134 -3.12 -8.32 -11.38
N ARG A 135 -1.89 -8.52 -10.87
CA ARG A 135 -1.58 -9.52 -9.86
C ARG A 135 -1.68 -8.91 -8.46
N GLY A 136 -2.63 -9.37 -7.65
CA GLY A 136 -2.79 -8.92 -6.27
C GLY A 136 -2.14 -9.87 -5.28
N ASN A 137 -1.40 -9.34 -4.31
CA ASN A 137 -0.82 -10.08 -3.20
C ASN A 137 -1.20 -9.39 -1.88
N ILE A 138 -1.63 -10.15 -0.89
CA ILE A 138 -1.93 -9.65 0.44
C ILE A 138 -0.86 -10.19 1.40
N ILE A 139 -0.22 -9.28 2.12
CA ILE A 139 0.82 -9.57 3.11
C ILE A 139 0.28 -9.11 4.45
N GLN A 140 -0.08 -10.06 5.31
CA GLN A 140 -0.57 -9.74 6.64
C GLN A 140 0.59 -9.59 7.63
N VAL A 141 0.74 -8.41 8.24
CA VAL A 141 1.81 -8.07 9.18
C VAL A 141 1.32 -8.26 10.61
N GLY A 142 2.04 -9.05 11.41
CA GLY A 142 1.75 -9.23 12.83
C GLY A 142 0.90 -10.45 13.19
N VAL A 143 0.60 -11.34 12.23
CA VAL A 143 0.07 -12.67 12.57
C VAL A 143 1.24 -13.61 12.88
N LYS A 144 1.46 -13.85 14.16
CA LYS A 144 1.91 -15.17 14.62
C LYS A 144 0.76 -15.79 15.39
N ASN A 145 0.09 -16.76 14.79
CA ASN A 145 -0.32 -17.90 15.59
C ASN A 145 0.98 -18.52 16.12
N LEU A 146 1.26 -18.28 17.39
CA LEU A 146 1.87 -19.27 18.28
C LEU A 146 0.79 -19.64 19.29
#